data_AF-A0A2I1M3I5-F1
#
_entry.id   AF-A0A2I1M3I5-F1
#
_cell.length_a   1.000
_cell.length_b   1.000
_cell.length_c   1.000
_cell.angle_alpha   90.00
_cell.angle_beta   90.00
_cell.angle_gamma   90.00
#
_symmetry.space_group_name_H-M   'P 1'
#
loop_
_entity.id
_entity.type
_entity.pdbx_description
1 polymer ?
#
loop_
_entity_poly.entity_id
_entity_poly.type
_entity_poly.pdbx_seq_one_letter_code
_entity_poly.pdbx_strand_id
1 'polypeptide(L)' 'MAKSENTKAAKVRKPNVFLRVGMFIRQTFEELSKVVAPSGKELLGWSVAVFIFVVLLMIFITSLDFGLGKLMVTLFG' A
#
# COMPACT_ATOMS: atom_id res chain seq x y z
N MET A 1 33.93 56.46 1.20
CA MET A 1 34.04 55.20 1.97
C MET A 1 33.13 54.18 1.32
N ALA A 2 33.73 53.07 0.91
CA ALA A 2 33.20 52.18 -0.13
C ALA A 2 32.00 51.35 0.35
N LYS A 3 31.01 51.29 -0.53
CA LYS A 3 29.78 50.52 -0.45
C LYS A 3 30.11 49.01 -0.54
N SER A 4 30.06 48.32 0.60
CA SER A 4 30.14 46.86 0.71
C SER A 4 28.80 46.22 0.30
N GLU A 5 28.45 46.29 -0.98
CA GLU A 5 27.24 45.63 -1.54
C GLU A 5 27.56 44.62 -2.65
N ASN A 6 28.74 44.00 -2.67
CA ASN A 6 29.00 43.00 -3.72
C ASN A 6 29.93 41.85 -3.31
N THR A 7 29.45 40.99 -2.41
CA THR A 7 30.05 39.65 -2.20
C THR A 7 28.97 38.59 -1.98
N LYS A 8 27.82 38.72 -2.66
CA LYS A 8 26.80 37.67 -2.72
C LYS A 8 26.31 37.36 -4.14
N ALA A 9 27.04 37.80 -5.16
CA ALA A 9 26.83 37.39 -6.54
C ALA A 9 27.97 36.46 -6.95
N ALA A 10 27.63 35.38 -7.67
CA ALA A 10 28.55 34.45 -8.34
C ALA A 10 29.20 33.33 -7.49
N LYS A 11 28.38 32.52 -6.81
CA LYS A 11 28.61 31.06 -6.90
C LYS A 11 27.70 30.54 -8.00
N VAL A 12 28.26 30.41 -9.21
CA VAL A 12 27.63 29.79 -10.37
C VAL A 12 27.12 28.41 -9.94
N ARG A 13 25.82 28.34 -9.61
CA ARG A 13 25.17 27.07 -9.27
C ARG A 13 25.03 26.31 -10.58
N LYS A 14 25.93 25.33 -10.78
CA LYS A 14 25.82 24.31 -11.82
C LYS A 14 24.36 23.83 -11.90
N PRO A 15 23.82 23.51 -13.08
CA PRO A 15 22.49 22.91 -13.20
C PRO A 15 22.44 21.67 -12.30
N ASN A 16 21.78 21.81 -11.16
CA ASN A 16 21.94 20.92 -10.03
C ASN A 16 21.04 19.70 -10.31
N VAL A 17 21.60 18.64 -10.89
CA VAL A 17 20.89 17.37 -11.16
C VAL A 17 20.22 16.86 -9.86
N PHE A 18 20.86 17.08 -8.72
CA PHE A 18 20.31 16.80 -7.39
C PHE A 18 19.10 17.68 -7.01
N LEU A 19 19.02 18.94 -7.45
CA LEU A 19 17.79 19.75 -7.28
C LEU A 19 16.67 19.21 -8.15
N ARG A 20 16.98 18.76 -9.38
CA ARG A 20 15.98 18.16 -10.28
C ARG A 20 15.39 16.88 -9.69
N VAL A 21 16.23 15.98 -9.18
CA VAL A 21 15.80 14.75 -8.50
C VAL A 21 15.01 15.08 -7.22
N GLY A 22 15.46 16.05 -6.42
CA GLY A 22 14.73 16.48 -5.23
C GLY A 22 13.34 17.07 -5.53
N MET A 23 13.19 17.83 -6.62
CA MET A 23 11.89 18.30 -7.10
C MET A 23 11.01 17.14 -7.59
N PHE A 24 11.58 16.15 -8.28
CA PHE A 24 10.86 14.98 -8.78
C PHE A 24 10.29 14.15 -7.62
N ILE A 25 11.08 13.90 -6.57
CA ILE A 25 10.63 13.18 -5.37
C ILE A 25 9.48 13.94 -4.69
N ARG A 26 9.56 15.28 -4.56
CA ARG A 26 8.46 16.08 -4.01
C ARG A 26 7.18 15.95 -4.84
N GLN A 27 7.29 15.99 -6.17
CA GLN A 27 6.15 15.81 -7.09
C GLN A 27 5.53 14.42 -6.92
N THR A 28 6.34 13.37 -6.82
CA THR A 28 5.84 12.00 -6.57
C THR A 28 5.11 11.90 -5.24
N PHE A 29 5.60 12.49 -4.15
CA PHE A 29 4.86 12.52 -2.88
C PHE A 29 3.54 13.31 -2.97
N GLU A 30 3.54 14.43 -3.71
CA GLU A 30 2.31 15.19 -3.97
C GLU A 30 1.29 14.38 -4.78
N GLU A 31 1.73 13.59 -5.76
CA GLU A 31 0.86 12.70 -6.54
C GLU A 31 0.40 11.47 -5.74
N LEU A 32 1.27 10.88 -4.92
CA LEU A 32 0.89 9.80 -4.01
C LEU A 32 -0.12 10.27 -2.97
N SER A 33 -0.05 11.52 -2.53
CA SER A 33 -1.06 12.09 -1.62
C SER A 33 -2.42 12.32 -2.27
N LYS A 34 -2.48 12.34 -3.61
CA LYS A 34 -3.74 12.39 -4.38
C LYS A 34 -4.36 11.01 -4.58
N VAL A 35 -3.61 9.94 -4.35
CA VAL A 35 -4.21 8.61 -4.22
C VAL A 35 -5.00 8.63 -2.93
N VAL A 36 -6.31 8.48 -3.06
CA VAL A 36 -7.25 8.53 -1.93
C VAL A 36 -6.80 7.49 -0.90
N ALA A 37 -6.14 7.96 0.17
CA ALA A 37 -5.78 7.11 1.28
C ALA A 37 -7.09 6.69 1.94
N PRO A 38 -7.46 5.41 1.87
CA PRO A 38 -8.79 4.97 2.30
C PRO A 38 -8.95 5.23 3.80
N SER A 39 -10.18 5.56 4.20
CA SER A 39 -10.48 5.70 5.62
C SER A 39 -10.28 4.35 6.33
N GLY A 40 -9.71 4.34 7.53
CA GLY A 40 -9.48 3.08 8.28
C GLY A 40 -10.76 2.26 8.51
N LYS A 41 -11.93 2.91 8.42
CA LYS A 41 -13.26 2.28 8.52
C LYS A 41 -13.61 1.45 7.29
N GLU A 42 -13.27 1.92 6.09
CA GLU A 42 -13.44 1.15 4.87
C GLU A 42 -12.55 -0.10 4.89
N LEU A 43 -11.28 0.04 5.29
CA LEU A 43 -10.33 -1.07 5.42
C LEU A 43 -10.85 -2.18 6.35
N LEU A 44 -11.46 -1.79 7.47
CA LEU A 44 -12.13 -2.73 8.37
C LEU A 44 -13.33 -3.41 7.71
N GLY A 45 -14.16 -2.66 6.96
CA GLY A 45 -15.27 -3.23 6.20
C GLY A 45 -14.82 -4.28 5.18
N TRP A 46 -13.77 -3.98 4.41
CA TRP A 46 -13.17 -4.93 3.45
C TRP A 46 -12.61 -6.17 4.16
N SER A 47 -11.92 -5.98 5.30
CA SER A 47 -11.34 -7.08 6.07
C SER A 47 -12.43 -7.99 6.66
N VAL A 48 -13.51 -7.42 7.19
CA VAL A 48 -14.64 -8.17 7.77
C VAL A 48 -15.39 -8.94 6.68
N ALA A 49 -15.62 -8.33 5.51
CA ALA A 49 -16.27 -9.01 4.39
C ALA A 49 -15.47 -10.26 3.95
N VAL A 50 -14.14 -10.13 3.81
CA VAL A 50 -13.27 -11.26 3.49
C VAL A 50 -13.27 -12.29 4.61
N PHE A 51 -13.25 -11.87 5.88
CA PHE A 51 -13.28 -12.78 7.02
C PHE A 51 -14.53 -13.66 7.02
N ILE A 52 -15.71 -13.07 6.82
CA ILE A 52 -16.98 -13.81 6.73
C ILE A 52 -16.94 -14.82 5.57
N PHE A 53 -16.43 -14.41 4.41
CA PHE A 53 -16.30 -15.28 3.25
C PHE A 53 -15.38 -16.49 3.51
N VAL A 54 -14.22 -16.27 4.14
CA VAL A 54 -13.28 -17.34 4.51
C VAL A 54 -13.91 -18.32 5.51
N VAL A 55 -14.62 -17.81 6.52
CA VAL A 55 -15.30 -18.67 7.51
C VAL A 55 -16.37 -19.54 6.85
N LEU A 56 -17.15 -19.01 5.92
CA LEU A 56 -18.12 -19.80 5.15
C LEU A 56 -17.46 -20.93 4.37
N LEU A 57 -16.34 -20.65 3.69
CA LEU A 57 -15.58 -21.68 2.98
C LEU A 57 -15.01 -22.73 3.93
N MET A 58 -14.50 -22.34 5.10
CA MET A 58 -14.02 -23.28 6.11
C MET A 58 -15.12 -24.25 6.54
N ILE A 59 -16.32 -23.74 6.83
CA ILE A 59 -17.47 -24.58 7.21
C ILE A 59 -17.84 -25.53 6.07
N PHE A 60 -17.92 -25.03 4.85
CA PHE A 60 -18.30 -25.82 3.68
C PHE A 60 -17.31 -26.95 3.39
N ILE A 61 -16.02 -26.61 3.30
CA ILE A 61 -14.94 -27.57 3.04
C ILE A 61 -14.88 -28.60 4.16
N THR A 62 -14.92 -28.16 5.42
CA THR A 62 -14.93 -29.06 6.58
C THR A 62 -16.10 -30.04 6.51
N SER A 63 -17.30 -29.57 6.15
CA SER A 63 -18.48 -30.43 6.01
C SER A 63 -18.30 -31.49 4.92
N LEU A 64 -17.71 -31.11 3.79
CA LEU A 64 -17.38 -32.05 2.72
C LEU A 64 -16.30 -33.05 3.14
N ASP A 65 -15.24 -32.60 3.81
CA ASP A 65 -14.16 -33.46 4.29
C ASP A 65 -14.69 -34.53 5.26
N PHE A 66 -15.54 -34.13 6.22
CA PHE A 66 -16.20 -35.08 7.12
C PHE A 66 -17.17 -36.00 6.39
N GLY A 67 -17.97 -35.47 5.46
CA GLY A 67 -18.94 -36.24 4.69
C GLY A 67 -18.26 -37.31 3.85
N LEU A 68 -17.29 -36.91 3.02
CA LEU A 68 -16.52 -37.80 2.17
C LEU A 68 -15.65 -38.76 2.98
N GLY A 69 -15.03 -38.30 4.06
CA GLY A 69 -14.24 -39.15 4.95
C GLY A 69 -15.05 -40.30 5.55
N LYS A 70 -16.27 -40.03 6.05
CA LYS A 70 -17.17 -41.09 6.53
C LYS A 70 -17.64 -42.02 5.42
N LEU A 71 -17.89 -41.47 4.24
CA LEU A 71 -18.33 -42.25 3.09
C LEU A 71 -17.24 -43.24 2.64
N MET A 72 -15.98 -42.80 2.62
CA MET A 72 -14.84 -43.65 2.29
C MET A 72 -14.64 -44.78 3.29
N VAL A 73 -14.73 -44.50 4.59
CA VAL A 73 -14.64 -45.54 5.64
C VAL A 73 -15.77 -46.56 5.51
N THR A 74 -16.96 -46.14 5.08
CA THR A 74 -18.10 -47.05 4.91
C THR A 74 -17.96 -47.93 3.65
N LEU A 75 -17.33 -47.40 2.58
CA LEU A 75 -17.19 -48.11 1.31
C LEU A 75 -15.95 -49.01 1.24
N PHE A 76 -14.85 -48.61 1.88
CA PHE A 76 -13.54 -49.26 1.78
C PHE A 76 -13.01 -49.79 3.11
N GLY A 77 -13.69 -49.52 4.22
CA GLY A 77 -13.37 -50.03 5.55
C GLY A 77 -14.10 -51.32 5.88
#